data_AF-A0A2E4WRD1-F1
#
_entry.id   AF-A0A2E4WRD1-F1
#
_cell.length_a   1.000
_cell.length_b   1.000
_cell.length_c   1.000
_cell.angle_alpha   90.00
_cell.angle_beta   90.00
_cell.angle_gamma   90.00
#
_symmetry.space_group_name_H-M   'P 1'
#
loop_
_entity.id
_entity.type
_entity.pdbx_description
1 polymer ?
#
loop_
_entity_poly.entity_id
_entity_poly.type
_entity_poly.pdbx_seq_one_letter_code
_entity_poly.pdbx_strand_id
1 'polypeptide(L)' 'MGKIFEYHFFFFFLIFFVFFSLANKYYVKLNFFPFPYVIEIQLYLLILFIFGFGFMFGVIFTILRKLFK' A
#
# COMPACT_ATOMS: atom_id res chain seq x y z
N MET A 1 19.66 11.09 -5.26
CA MET A 1 19.79 9.76 -4.61
C MET A 1 20.10 8.76 -5.71
N GLY A 2 21.16 7.95 -5.57
CA GLY A 2 21.56 7.01 -6.63
C GLY A 2 20.59 5.82 -6.74
N LYS A 3 20.48 5.21 -7.93
CA LYS A 3 19.64 4.03 -8.20
C LYS A 3 19.81 2.90 -7.17
N ILE A 4 21.02 2.75 -6.62
CA ILE A 4 21.35 1.77 -5.56
C ILE A 4 20.50 1.98 -4.30
N PHE A 5 20.26 3.24 -3.90
CA PHE A 5 19.44 3.56 -2.73
C PHE A 5 17.97 3.18 -2.95
N GLU A 6 17.45 3.41 -4.16
CA GLU A 6 16.07 3.02 -4.53
C GLU A 6 15.89 1.50 -4.45
N TYR A 7 16.85 0.71 -4.96
CA TYR A 7 16.80 -0.75 -4.87
C TYR A 7 16.89 -1.25 -3.41
N HIS A 8 17.76 -0.67 -2.59
CA HIS A 8 17.86 -1.03 -1.17
C HIS A 8 16.57 -0.71 -0.41
N PHE A 9 16.01 0.48 -0.65
CA PHE A 9 14.76 0.91 -0.04
C PHE A 9 13.60 -0.02 -0.42
N PHE A 10 13.50 -0.37 -1.72
CA PHE A 10 12.50 -1.32 -2.20
C PHE A 10 12.67 -2.70 -1.56
N PHE A 11 13.89 -3.22 -1.51
CA PHE A 11 14.17 -4.54 -0.93
C PHE A 11 13.87 -4.60 0.57
N PHE A 12 14.20 -3.54 1.32
CA PHE A 12 13.83 -3.39 2.73
C PHE A 12 12.32 -3.47 2.93
N PHE A 13 11.55 -2.74 2.13
CA PHE A 13 10.09 -2.77 2.19
C PHE A 13 9.53 -4.16 1.84
N LEU A 14 10.08 -4.82 0.83
CA LEU A 14 9.64 -6.14 0.42
C LEU A 14 9.84 -7.17 1.54
N ILE A 15 11.02 -7.19 2.16
CA ILE A 15 11.30 -8.07 3.31
C ILE A 15 10.35 -7.77 4.47
N PHE A 16 10.17 -6.50 4.81
CA PHE A 16 9.27 -6.08 5.87
C PHE A 16 7.85 -6.60 5.63
N PHE A 17 7.32 -6.45 4.41
CA PHE A 17 5.98 -6.93 4.05
C PHE A 17 5.84 -8.46 4.09
N VAL A 18 6.88 -9.21 3.69
CA VAL A 18 6.87 -10.68 3.76
C VAL A 18 6.76 -11.14 5.22
N PHE A 19 7.61 -10.61 6.11
CA PHE A 19 7.56 -10.97 7.53
C PHE A 19 6.27 -10.48 8.20
N PHE A 20 5.80 -9.29 7.86
CA PHE A 20 4.54 -8.75 8.34
C PHE A 20 3.35 -9.63 7.93
N SER A 21 3.32 -10.12 6.69
CA SER A 21 2.29 -11.04 6.18
C SER A 21 2.33 -12.40 6.88
N LEU A 22 3.52 -12.98 7.06
CA LEU A 22 3.69 -14.25 7.77
C LEU A 22 3.23 -14.17 9.24
N ALA A 23 3.47 -13.03 9.89
CA ALA A 23 3.09 -12.80 11.28
C ALA A 23 1.59 -12.49 11.46
N ASN A 24 0.93 -11.90 10.45
CA ASN A 24 -0.47 -11.49 10.54
C ASN A 24 -1.39 -12.34 9.65
N LYS A 25 -1.94 -13.40 10.23
CA LYS A 25 -3.06 -14.18 9.66
C LYS A 25 -4.45 -13.62 10.01
N TYR A 26 -4.49 -12.40 10.56
CA TYR A 26 -5.75 -11.78 11.00
C TYR A 26 -6.61 -11.39 9.79
N TYR A 27 -7.87 -11.81 9.83
CA TYR A 27 -8.89 -11.40 8.88
C TYR A 27 -9.62 -10.16 9.41
N VAL A 28 -9.93 -9.25 8.50
CA VAL A 28 -10.71 -8.05 8.78
C VAL A 28 -11.94 -8.04 7.88
N LYS A 29 -13.07 -7.69 8.49
CA LYS A 29 -14.34 -7.43 7.80
C LYS A 29 -14.36 -6.00 7.31
N LEU A 30 -14.40 -5.82 5.99
CA LEU A 30 -14.61 -4.53 5.35
C LEU A 30 -16.09 -4.38 5.00
N ASN A 31 -16.73 -3.38 5.61
CA ASN A 31 -18.09 -2.97 5.28
C ASN A 31 -18.04 -1.79 4.32
N PHE A 32 -18.61 -1.96 3.12
CA PHE A 32 -18.61 -0.95 2.08
C PHE A 32 -19.86 -0.05 2.12
N PHE A 33 -20.08 0.65 3.24
CA PHE A 33 -21.22 1.57 3.38
C PHE A 33 -21.22 2.64 2.26
N PRO A 34 -22.38 2.95 1.62
CA PRO A 34 -23.74 2.54 1.95
C PRO A 34 -24.19 1.19 1.37
N PHE A 35 -23.34 0.51 0.61
CA PHE A 35 -23.69 -0.77 0.00
C PHE A 35 -23.62 -1.91 1.03
N PRO A 36 -24.55 -2.88 1.03
CA PRO A 36 -24.58 -3.99 1.99
C PRO A 36 -23.60 -5.10 1.60
N TYR A 37 -22.40 -4.74 1.13
CA TYR A 37 -21.34 -5.69 0.82
C TYR A 37 -20.34 -5.75 1.98
N VAL A 38 -20.10 -6.97 2.46
CA VAL A 38 -19.12 -7.29 3.49
C VAL A 38 -18.09 -8.23 2.88
N ILE A 39 -16.84 -7.81 2.86
CA ILE A 39 -15.73 -8.63 2.34
C ILE A 39 -14.77 -8.91 3.48
N GLU A 40 -14.45 -10.18 3.69
CA GLU A 40 -13.38 -10.59 4.59
C GLU A 40 -12.07 -10.69 3.82
N ILE A 41 -11.07 -9.93 4.26
CA ILE A 41 -9.74 -9.93 3.66
C ILE A 41 -8.67 -10.02 4.76
N GLN A 42 -7.53 -10.60 4.43
CA GLN A 42 -6.39 -10.61 5.36
C GLN A 42 -5.89 -9.18 5.57
N LEU A 43 -5.63 -8.81 6.83
CA LEU A 43 -5.25 -7.46 7.24
C LEU A 43 -4.02 -6.96 6.47
N TYR A 44 -3.06 -7.83 6.19
CA TYR A 44 -1.85 -7.44 5.46
C TYR A 44 -2.17 -7.01 4.02
N LEU A 45 -3.14 -7.64 3.35
CA LEU A 45 -3.57 -7.25 2.01
C LEU A 45 -4.21 -5.86 2.05
N LEU A 46 -5.07 -5.61 3.04
CA LEU A 46 -5.69 -4.31 3.24
C LEU A 46 -4.64 -3.21 3.46
N ILE A 47 -3.66 -3.45 4.34
CA ILE A 47 -2.56 -2.53 4.59
C ILE A 47 -1.75 -2.26 3.32
N LEU A 48 -1.44 -3.31 2.55
CA LEU A 48 -0.71 -3.19 1.29
C LEU A 48 -1.48 -2.36 0.25
N PHE A 49 -2.80 -2.55 0.15
CA PHE A 49 -3.66 -1.71 -0.68
C PHE A 49 -3.63 -0.24 -0.24
N ILE A 50 -3.77 0.04 1.06
CA ILE A 50 -3.76 1.43 1.58
C ILE A 50 -2.44 2.13 1.24
N PHE A 51 -1.30 1.47 1.51
CA PHE A 51 0.01 2.04 1.18
C PHE A 51 0.21 2.20 -0.34
N GLY A 52 -0.21 1.21 -1.13
CA GLY A 52 -0.14 1.27 -2.58
C GLY A 52 -0.95 2.43 -3.16
N PHE A 53 -2.20 2.60 -2.74
CA PHE A 53 -3.04 3.73 -3.15
C PHE A 53 -2.44 5.07 -2.70
N GLY A 54 -1.97 5.17 -1.45
CA GLY A 54 -1.32 6.38 -0.96
C GLY A 54 -0.11 6.80 -1.80
N PHE A 55 0.74 5.82 -2.17
CA PHE A 55 1.87 6.06 -3.06
C PHE A 55 1.41 6.51 -4.46
N MET A 56 0.43 5.83 -5.06
CA MET A 56 -0.12 6.21 -6.36
C MET A 56 -0.67 7.65 -6.35
N PHE A 57 -1.45 8.03 -5.34
CA PHE A 57 -1.93 9.40 -5.19
C PHE A 57 -0.79 10.40 -5.05
N GLY A 58 0.23 10.10 -4.24
CA GLY A 58 1.42 10.95 -4.12
C GLY A 58 2.13 11.18 -5.46
N VAL A 59 2.25 10.14 -6.28
CA VAL A 59 2.81 10.23 -7.64
C VAL A 59 1.92 11.10 -8.54
N ILE A 60 0.61 10.87 -8.53
CA ILE A 60 -0.37 11.66 -9.31
C ILE A 60 -0.27 13.14 -8.94
N PHE A 61 -0.28 13.48 -7.64
CA PHE A 61 -0.13 14.87 -7.18
C PHE A 61 1.20 15.49 -7.60
N THR A 62 2.28 14.72 -7.59
CA THR A 62 3.60 15.19 -8.03
C THR A 62 3.60 15.50 -9.53
N ILE A 63 2.97 14.66 -10.35
CA ILE A 63 2.83 14.86 -11.80
C ILE A 63 1.94 16.07 -12.08
N LEU A 64 0.77 16.17 -11.43
CA LEU A 64 -0.13 17.31 -11.56
C LEU A 64 0.59 18.61 -11.19
N ARG A 65 1.34 18.64 -10.08
CA ARG A 65 2.12 19.81 -9.68
C ARG A 65 3.15 20.24 -10.75
N LYS A 66 3.73 19.30 -11.50
CA LYS A 66 4.63 19.62 -12.62
C LYS A 66 3.91 20.13 -13.86
N LEU A 67 2.65 19.74 -14.06
CA LEU A 67 1.83 20.20 -15.19
C LEU A 67 1.29 21.62 -14.99
N PHE A 68 1.01 22.02 -13.75
CA PHE A 68 0.48 23.34 -13.40
C PHE A 68 1.57 24.39 -13.08
N LYS A 69 2.85 24.07 -13.31
CA LYS A 69 3.99 24.93 -12.99
C LYS A 69 4.89 25.07 -14.19
#